data_AF-A0A345PAR8-F1
#
_entry.id   AF-A0A345PAR8-F1
#
_cell.length_a   1.000
_cell.length_b   1.000
_cell.length_c   1.000
_cell.angle_alpha   90.00
_cell.angle_beta   90.00
_cell.angle_gamma   90.00
#
_symmetry.space_group_name_H-M   'P 1'
#
loop_
_entity.id
_entity.type
_entity.pdbx_description
1 polymer ?
#
loop_
_entity_poly.entity_id
_entity_poly.type
_entity_poly.pdbx_seq_one_letter_code
_entity_poly.pdbx_strand_id
1 'polypeptide(L)'
;MGGFLGSLTGANAANAAAQAAKAQAAANQQAAQVQVDAYGKAAPLQANAATQAAQALQDAYGSGTKSLVGGYNNANDTLNSGYQSALGFLQPYAAAGTTATGQLNQGLTDGSLTRSFGAGDFTADPGYQFRLDQGMNGIQQSAAAGGGLMSGATLKALQNNNSNLASQEYGNAYNRYSNDQQNRFNRLFGVAQSGQGLAQNMGNMAYQNASNIANNQIGIGNAQNAGTLGAAQANANGITGAAGYNAQGILGAAGAQADGILGAGNAISAGTIAGANNRSQAFANLANLAGQAAGAYASGGTSLAMPSGGNKSSLSSYFSNLWGGNNGQNAVTPGSLNIATPNLAT
;
A
#
# COMPACT_ATOMS: atom_id res chain seq x y z
N MET A 1 -53.70 -32.01 -71.77
CA MET A 1 -52.30 -31.52 -71.75
C MET A 1 -51.98 -30.55 -70.58
N GLY A 2 -52.84 -30.37 -69.57
CA GLY A 2 -52.58 -29.42 -68.46
C GLY A 2 -51.57 -29.88 -67.39
N GLY A 3 -51.28 -31.19 -67.27
CA GLY A 3 -50.42 -31.72 -66.20
C GLY A 3 -48.90 -31.49 -66.39
N PHE A 4 -48.42 -31.31 -67.62
CA PHE A 4 -46.99 -31.18 -67.91
C PHE A 4 -46.46 -29.75 -67.68
N LEU A 5 -47.33 -28.75 -67.79
CA LEU A 5 -46.99 -27.33 -67.55
C LEU A 5 -46.92 -27.01 -66.05
N GLY A 6 -47.76 -27.64 -65.22
CA GLY A 6 -47.73 -27.50 -63.76
C GLY A 6 -46.51 -28.14 -63.10
N SER A 7 -45.96 -29.22 -63.68
CA SER A 7 -44.77 -29.88 -63.14
C SER A 7 -43.47 -29.11 -63.40
N LEU A 8 -43.38 -28.36 -64.51
CA LEU A 8 -42.22 -27.55 -64.87
C LEU A 8 -42.09 -26.27 -64.03
N THR A 9 -43.21 -25.63 -63.68
CA THR A 9 -43.21 -24.44 -62.80
C THR A 9 -42.95 -24.83 -61.34
N GLY A 10 -43.51 -25.95 -60.87
CA GLY A 10 -43.25 -26.50 -59.52
C GLY A 10 -41.82 -26.97 -59.31
N ALA A 11 -41.22 -27.67 -60.28
CA ALA A 11 -39.83 -28.12 -60.19
C ALA A 11 -38.82 -26.96 -60.14
N ASN A 12 -39.08 -25.86 -60.86
CA ASN A 12 -38.25 -24.67 -60.83
C ASN A 12 -38.33 -23.91 -59.50
N ALA A 13 -39.52 -23.84 -58.89
CA ALA A 13 -39.69 -23.26 -57.56
C ALA A 13 -39.01 -24.11 -56.48
N ALA A 14 -39.13 -25.44 -56.55
CA ALA A 14 -38.47 -26.36 -55.62
C ALA A 14 -36.93 -26.29 -55.71
N ASN A 15 -36.38 -26.20 -56.91
CA ASN A 15 -34.93 -26.03 -57.10
C ASN A 15 -34.41 -24.69 -56.59
N ALA A 16 -35.17 -23.60 -56.77
CA ALA A 16 -34.82 -22.29 -56.21
C ALA A 16 -34.89 -22.29 -54.68
N ALA A 17 -35.89 -22.96 -54.09
CA ALA A 17 -35.98 -23.17 -52.64
C ALA A 17 -34.80 -23.97 -52.09
N ALA A 18 -34.38 -25.03 -52.79
CA ALA A 18 -33.20 -25.81 -52.42
C ALA A 18 -31.90 -24.99 -52.51
N GLN A 19 -31.76 -24.12 -53.52
CA GLN A 19 -30.59 -23.24 -53.66
C GLN A 19 -30.57 -22.14 -52.58
N ALA A 20 -31.71 -21.54 -52.26
CA ALA A 20 -31.85 -20.58 -51.16
C ALA A 20 -31.51 -21.22 -49.81
N ALA A 21 -32.02 -22.43 -49.53
CA ALA A 21 -31.71 -23.17 -48.31
C ALA A 21 -30.20 -23.47 -48.19
N LYS A 22 -29.52 -23.82 -49.31
CA LYS A 22 -28.06 -24.00 -49.33
C LYS A 22 -27.30 -22.70 -49.05
N ALA A 23 -27.74 -21.58 -49.61
CA ALA A 23 -27.12 -20.28 -49.38
C ALA A 23 -27.23 -19.84 -47.91
N GLN A 24 -28.41 -20.02 -47.29
CA GLN A 24 -28.61 -19.81 -45.86
C GLN A 24 -27.76 -20.75 -45.01
N ALA A 25 -27.70 -22.04 -45.34
CA ALA A 25 -26.89 -23.01 -44.60
C ALA A 25 -25.40 -22.67 -44.66
N ALA A 26 -24.88 -22.25 -45.82
CA ALA A 26 -23.50 -21.82 -45.97
C ALA A 26 -23.21 -20.53 -45.16
N ALA A 27 -24.12 -19.56 -45.17
CA ALA A 27 -24.00 -18.35 -44.37
C ALA A 27 -23.99 -18.65 -42.86
N ASN A 28 -24.85 -19.56 -42.40
CA ASN A 28 -24.88 -19.99 -41.00
C ASN A 28 -23.56 -20.65 -40.56
N GLN A 29 -22.98 -21.50 -41.43
CA GLN A 29 -21.69 -22.15 -41.15
C GLN A 29 -20.55 -21.12 -41.09
N GLN A 30 -20.51 -20.17 -42.03
CA GLN A 30 -19.50 -19.11 -42.05
C GLN A 30 -19.62 -18.18 -40.84
N ALA A 31 -20.84 -17.79 -40.47
CA ALA A 31 -21.10 -16.96 -39.30
C ALA A 31 -20.68 -17.67 -37.99
N ALA A 32 -20.96 -18.98 -37.87
CA ALA A 32 -20.52 -19.78 -36.74
C ALA A 32 -18.99 -19.87 -36.66
N GLN A 33 -18.30 -20.05 -37.79
CA GLN A 33 -16.84 -20.10 -37.82
C GLN A 33 -16.21 -18.78 -37.35
N VAL A 34 -16.74 -17.63 -37.79
CA VAL A 34 -16.28 -16.31 -37.34
C VAL A 34 -16.38 -16.16 -35.82
N GLN A 35 -17.49 -16.63 -35.23
CA GLN A 35 -17.66 -16.60 -33.78
C GLN A 35 -16.66 -17.52 -33.07
N VAL A 36 -16.46 -18.75 -33.57
CA VAL A 36 -15.48 -19.70 -32.99
C VAL A 36 -14.06 -19.13 -33.03
N ASP A 37 -13.64 -18.54 -34.15
CA ASP A 37 -12.31 -17.93 -34.28
C ASP A 37 -12.15 -16.74 -33.33
N ALA A 38 -13.21 -15.96 -33.11
CA ALA A 38 -13.21 -14.85 -32.18
C ALA A 38 -13.09 -15.30 -30.72
N TYR A 39 -13.84 -16.34 -30.31
CA TYR A 39 -13.67 -16.97 -28.99
C TYR A 39 -12.26 -17.54 -28.83
N GLY A 40 -11.71 -18.15 -29.87
CA GLY A 40 -10.34 -18.67 -29.90
C GLY A 40 -9.27 -17.59 -29.70
N LYS A 41 -9.55 -16.33 -30.04
CA LYS A 41 -8.66 -15.19 -29.78
C LYS A 41 -8.94 -14.50 -28.44
N ALA A 42 -10.20 -14.35 -28.07
CA ALA A 42 -10.64 -13.64 -26.87
C ALA A 42 -10.33 -14.41 -25.57
N ALA A 43 -10.46 -15.74 -25.59
CA ALA A 43 -10.19 -16.58 -24.42
C ALA A 43 -8.71 -16.56 -23.97
N PRO A 44 -7.70 -16.80 -24.83
CA PRO A 44 -6.30 -16.76 -24.41
C PRO A 44 -5.85 -15.36 -23.98
N LEU A 45 -6.43 -14.28 -24.54
CA LEU A 45 -6.15 -12.91 -24.07
C LEU A 45 -6.54 -12.74 -22.60
N GLN A 46 -7.75 -13.16 -22.23
CA GLN A 46 -8.22 -13.09 -20.85
C GLN A 46 -7.42 -14.02 -19.92
N ALA A 47 -7.09 -15.24 -20.36
CA ALA A 47 -6.30 -16.18 -19.58
C ALA A 47 -4.87 -15.69 -19.31
N ASN A 48 -4.21 -15.13 -20.33
CA ASN A 48 -2.87 -14.55 -20.20
C ASN A 48 -2.88 -13.33 -19.28
N ALA A 49 -3.90 -12.48 -19.39
CA ALA A 49 -4.05 -11.32 -18.51
C ALA A 49 -4.31 -11.72 -17.06
N ALA A 50 -5.14 -12.73 -16.81
CA ALA A 50 -5.35 -13.26 -15.47
C ALA A 50 -4.06 -13.84 -14.88
N THR A 51 -3.26 -14.54 -15.70
CA THR A 51 -1.95 -15.08 -15.27
C THR A 51 -0.97 -13.96 -14.94
N GLN A 52 -0.87 -12.92 -15.79
CA GLN A 52 -0.01 -11.75 -15.53
C GLN A 52 -0.45 -10.99 -14.28
N ALA A 53 -1.75 -10.80 -14.09
CA ALA A 53 -2.32 -10.16 -12.91
C ALA A 53 -2.01 -10.96 -11.62
N ALA A 54 -2.15 -12.29 -11.67
CA ALA A 54 -1.81 -13.17 -10.55
C ALA A 54 -0.31 -13.11 -10.22
N GLN A 55 0.55 -13.08 -11.24
CA GLN A 55 2.00 -12.98 -11.05
C GLN A 55 2.41 -11.63 -10.46
N ALA A 56 1.83 -10.52 -10.95
CA ALA A 56 2.07 -9.19 -10.37
C ALA A 56 1.68 -9.12 -8.89
N LEU A 57 0.57 -9.75 -8.51
CA LEU A 57 0.16 -9.88 -7.11
C LEU A 57 1.14 -10.75 -6.31
N GLN A 58 1.56 -11.89 -6.84
CA GLN A 58 2.52 -12.78 -6.18
C GLN A 58 3.86 -12.08 -5.90
N ASP A 59 4.39 -11.36 -6.89
CA ASP A 59 5.62 -10.58 -6.75
C ASP A 59 5.45 -9.48 -5.69
N ALA A 60 4.28 -8.83 -5.68
CA ALA A 60 3.95 -7.81 -4.69
C ALA A 60 3.88 -8.39 -3.26
N TYR A 61 3.22 -9.53 -3.05
CA TYR A 61 3.24 -10.23 -1.76
C TYR A 61 4.67 -10.59 -1.32
N GLY A 62 5.50 -11.04 -2.25
CA GLY A 62 6.92 -11.33 -2.00
C GLY A 62 7.70 -10.08 -1.56
N SER A 63 7.57 -8.98 -2.31
CA SER A 63 8.23 -7.71 -1.96
C SER A 63 7.69 -7.08 -0.67
N GLY A 64 6.37 -7.13 -0.46
CA GLY A 64 5.71 -6.59 0.73
C GLY A 64 6.11 -7.35 2.00
N THR A 65 6.23 -8.68 1.91
CA THR A 65 6.77 -9.50 3.00
C THR A 65 8.22 -9.13 3.31
N LYS A 66 9.05 -8.86 2.30
CA LYS A 66 10.43 -8.39 2.52
C LYS A 66 10.47 -7.03 3.24
N SER A 67 9.59 -6.09 2.89
CA SER A 67 9.47 -4.81 3.58
C SER A 67 9.05 -4.97 5.05
N LEU A 68 8.10 -5.87 5.34
CA LEU A 68 7.71 -6.19 6.71
C LEU A 68 8.88 -6.76 7.50
N VAL A 69 9.54 -7.80 6.98
CA VAL A 69 10.69 -8.44 7.64
C VAL A 69 11.83 -7.44 7.85
N GLY A 70 12.12 -6.58 6.86
CA GLY A 70 13.09 -5.50 7.00
C GLY A 70 12.73 -4.52 8.12
N GLY A 71 11.46 -4.13 8.22
CA GLY A 71 10.96 -3.27 9.31
C GLY A 71 11.15 -3.89 10.69
N TYR A 72 10.82 -5.18 10.85
CA TYR A 72 11.03 -5.91 12.11
C TYR A 72 12.51 -6.08 12.47
N ASN A 73 13.38 -6.37 11.50
CA ASN A 73 14.81 -6.48 11.74
C ASN A 73 15.40 -5.13 12.19
N ASN A 74 15.06 -4.03 11.51
CA ASN A 74 15.49 -2.69 11.90
C ASN A 74 14.99 -2.32 13.32
N ALA A 75 13.75 -2.69 13.65
CA ALA A 75 13.17 -2.49 14.97
C ALA A 75 13.93 -3.25 16.06
N ASN A 76 14.27 -4.52 15.81
CA ASN A 76 15.08 -5.32 16.72
C ASN A 76 16.49 -4.74 16.91
N ASP A 77 17.13 -4.28 15.84
CA ASP A 77 18.46 -3.65 15.91
C ASP A 77 18.43 -2.34 16.71
N THR A 78 17.36 -1.55 16.53
CA THR A 78 17.13 -0.32 17.28
C THR A 78 16.93 -0.61 18.76
N LEU A 79 16.11 -1.61 19.10
CA LEU A 79 15.89 -2.04 20.49
C LEU A 79 17.20 -2.55 21.13
N ASN A 80 17.97 -3.37 20.42
CA ASN A 80 19.27 -3.86 20.87
C ASN A 80 20.24 -2.71 21.13
N SER A 81 20.29 -1.72 20.23
CA SER A 81 21.12 -0.53 20.39
C SER A 81 20.68 0.32 21.59
N GLY A 82 19.37 0.47 21.79
CA GLY A 82 18.81 1.14 22.96
C GLY A 82 19.17 0.43 24.27
N TYR A 83 19.10 -0.90 24.28
CA TYR A 83 19.51 -1.71 25.42
C TYR A 83 21.01 -1.60 25.72
N GLN A 84 21.87 -1.68 24.70
CA GLN A 84 23.31 -1.48 24.86
C GLN A 84 23.64 -0.07 25.37
N SER A 85 22.94 0.95 24.89
CA SER A 85 23.09 2.33 25.39
C SER A 85 22.71 2.43 26.86
N ALA A 86 21.61 1.79 27.27
CA ALA A 86 21.18 1.74 28.66
C ALA A 86 22.22 1.04 29.57
N LEU A 87 22.81 -0.07 29.10
CA LEU A 87 23.92 -0.73 29.80
C LEU A 87 25.17 0.15 29.88
N GLY A 88 25.47 0.90 28.81
CA GLY A 88 26.58 1.85 28.75
C GLY A 88 26.44 2.97 29.79
N PHE A 89 25.23 3.48 30.02
CA PHE A 89 24.99 4.44 31.09
C PHE A 89 25.16 3.83 32.48
N LEU A 90 24.86 2.54 32.67
CA LEU A 90 24.97 1.88 33.97
C LEU A 90 26.42 1.50 34.34
N GLN A 91 27.24 1.14 33.36
CA GLN A 91 28.62 0.64 33.51
C GLN A 91 29.53 1.51 34.41
N PRO A 92 29.72 2.81 34.15
CA PRO A 92 30.64 3.64 34.95
C PRO A 92 30.17 3.78 36.41
N TYR A 93 28.86 3.79 36.65
CA TYR A 93 28.35 3.86 38.02
C TYR A 93 28.43 2.51 38.74
N ALA A 94 28.27 1.40 38.03
CA ALA A 94 28.55 0.07 38.58
C ALA A 94 30.04 -0.06 38.97
N ALA A 95 30.96 0.44 38.15
CA ALA A 95 32.40 0.47 38.45
C ALA A 95 32.74 1.39 39.63
N ALA A 96 32.17 2.61 39.66
CA ALA A 96 32.34 3.55 40.77
C ALA A 96 31.77 3.00 42.07
N GLY A 97 30.59 2.38 42.03
CA GLY A 97 29.98 1.68 43.17
C GLY A 97 30.86 0.55 43.68
N THR A 98 31.37 -0.30 42.79
CA THR A 98 32.30 -1.39 43.16
C THR A 98 33.56 -0.85 43.84
N THR A 99 34.13 0.24 43.32
CA THR A 99 35.32 0.89 43.92
C THR A 99 35.00 1.49 45.29
N ALA A 100 33.87 2.21 45.41
CA ALA A 100 33.44 2.82 46.66
C ALA A 100 33.13 1.76 47.73
N THR A 101 32.46 0.67 47.37
CA THR A 101 32.21 -0.47 48.25
C THR A 101 33.51 -1.17 48.65
N GLY A 102 34.48 -1.30 47.75
CA GLY A 102 35.81 -1.85 48.05
C GLY A 102 36.57 -1.00 49.08
N GLN A 103 36.57 0.33 48.90
CA GLN A 103 37.18 1.27 49.85
C GLN A 103 36.46 1.29 51.20
N LEU A 104 35.13 1.20 51.21
CA LEU A 104 34.34 1.04 52.43
C LEU A 104 34.71 -0.26 53.16
N ASN A 105 34.74 -1.39 52.45
CA ASN A 105 35.06 -2.69 53.06
C ASN A 105 36.50 -2.74 53.60
N GLN A 106 37.46 -2.18 52.84
CA GLN A 106 38.83 -2.05 53.29
C GLN A 106 38.90 -1.20 54.56
N GLY A 107 38.25 -0.04 54.57
CA GLY A 107 38.24 0.86 55.72
C GLY A 107 37.55 0.31 56.97
N LEU A 108 36.56 -0.57 56.80
CA LEU A 108 35.93 -1.32 57.87
C LEU A 108 36.84 -2.43 58.40
N THR A 109 37.58 -3.10 57.52
CA THR A 109 38.46 -4.24 57.85
C THR A 109 39.76 -3.80 58.50
N ASP A 110 40.40 -2.76 57.95
CA ASP A 110 41.66 -2.22 58.46
C ASP A 110 41.47 -1.23 59.62
N GLY A 111 40.21 -0.95 59.98
CA GLY A 111 39.84 -0.03 61.05
C GLY A 111 40.04 1.45 60.70
N SER A 112 40.48 1.81 59.49
CA SER A 112 40.72 3.20 59.13
C SER A 112 39.46 4.08 59.11
N LEU A 113 38.28 3.46 59.00
CA LEU A 113 36.96 4.11 59.10
C LEU A 113 36.24 3.89 60.45
N THR A 114 36.74 3.00 61.31
CA THR A 114 36.06 2.58 62.56
C THR A 114 36.92 2.71 63.81
N ARG A 115 38.22 3.01 63.68
CA ARG A 115 39.12 3.15 64.82
C ARG A 115 38.74 4.33 65.69
N SER A 116 38.94 4.17 66.99
CA SER A 116 38.77 5.25 67.96
C SER A 116 39.92 6.27 67.85
N PHE A 117 39.62 7.52 68.21
CA PHE A 117 40.63 8.57 68.35
C PHE A 117 41.64 8.17 69.45
N GLY A 118 42.93 8.23 69.12
CA GLY A 118 44.01 7.82 70.03
C GLY A 118 45.04 8.93 70.28
N ALA A 119 45.94 8.68 71.22
CA ALA A 119 47.02 9.60 71.58
C ALA A 119 47.91 9.97 70.37
N GLY A 120 48.12 9.04 69.43
CA GLY A 120 48.88 9.28 68.21
C GLY A 120 48.23 10.31 67.27
N ASP A 121 46.90 10.35 67.21
CA ASP A 121 46.15 11.32 66.39
C ASP A 121 46.21 12.72 66.99
N PHE A 122 46.20 12.80 68.32
CA PHE A 122 46.37 14.05 69.05
C PHE A 122 47.76 14.66 68.84
N THR A 123 48.82 13.84 68.91
CA THR A 123 50.20 14.31 68.65
C THR A 123 50.46 14.62 67.17
N ALA A 124 49.71 14.02 66.25
CA ALA A 124 49.83 14.28 64.82
C ALA A 124 49.02 15.51 64.36
N ASP A 125 48.23 16.15 65.24
CA ASP A 125 47.45 17.34 64.90
C ASP A 125 48.37 18.56 64.70
N PRO A 126 48.49 19.08 63.46
CA PRO A 126 49.37 20.22 63.18
C PRO A 126 48.97 21.49 63.94
N GLY A 127 47.68 21.61 64.30
CA GLY A 127 47.14 22.73 65.09
C GLY A 127 47.54 22.68 66.56
N TYR A 128 47.75 21.49 67.13
CA TYR A 128 48.28 21.35 68.49
C TYR A 128 49.74 21.79 68.54
N GLN A 129 50.57 21.28 67.63
CA GLN A 129 52.00 21.63 67.56
C GLN A 129 52.20 23.14 67.35
N PHE A 130 51.46 23.72 66.40
CA PHE A 130 51.52 25.17 66.14
C PHE A 130 51.12 26.00 67.37
N ARG A 131 50.02 25.65 68.06
CA ARG A 131 49.56 26.40 69.24
C ARG A 131 50.49 26.24 70.43
N LEU A 132 51.10 25.05 70.58
CA LEU A 132 52.08 24.78 71.61
C LEU A 132 53.35 25.62 71.39
N ASP A 133 53.87 25.66 70.16
CA ASP A 133 55.04 26.46 69.81
C ASP A 133 54.78 27.97 69.98
N GLN A 134 53.61 28.46 69.55
CA GLN A 134 53.21 29.86 69.74
C GLN A 134 53.02 30.22 71.22
N GLY A 135 52.38 29.34 72.01
CA GLY A 135 52.19 29.53 73.44
C GLY A 135 53.49 29.57 74.23
N MET A 136 54.42 28.65 73.94
CA MET A 136 55.74 28.64 74.54
C MET A 136 56.55 29.89 74.16
N ASN A 137 56.58 30.26 72.88
CA ASN A 137 57.31 31.45 72.42
C ASN A 137 56.76 32.73 73.07
N GLY A 138 55.45 32.88 73.19
CA GLY A 138 54.83 34.06 73.83
C GLY A 138 55.15 34.18 75.31
N ILE A 139 55.08 33.08 76.07
CA ILE A 139 55.42 33.06 77.50
C ILE A 139 56.92 33.32 77.70
N GLN A 140 57.78 32.71 76.88
CA GLN A 140 59.23 32.91 76.96
C GLN A 140 59.64 34.35 76.59
N GLN A 141 59.06 34.95 75.55
CA GLN A 141 59.32 36.34 75.19
C GLN A 141 58.87 37.31 76.30
N SER A 142 57.70 37.08 76.89
CA SER A 142 57.20 37.88 78.02
C SER A 142 58.08 37.75 79.26
N ALA A 143 58.52 36.52 79.59
CA ALA A 143 59.39 36.26 80.73
C ALA A 143 60.84 36.77 80.52
N ALA A 144 61.35 36.75 79.28
CA ALA A 144 62.65 37.30 78.92
C ALA A 144 62.66 38.84 79.04
N ALA A 145 61.59 39.51 78.59
CA ALA A 145 61.45 40.97 78.73
C ALA A 145 61.35 41.43 80.20
N GLY A 146 60.80 40.58 81.08
CA GLY A 146 60.67 40.86 82.52
C GLY A 146 61.81 40.33 83.40
N GLY A 147 62.87 39.73 82.83
CA GLY A 147 64.02 39.20 83.58
C GLY A 147 63.75 37.91 84.38
N GLY A 148 62.64 37.22 84.11
CA GLY A 148 62.16 36.06 84.88
C GLY A 148 62.17 34.73 84.11
N LEU A 149 62.92 34.62 83.02
CA LEU A 149 62.87 33.50 82.06
C LEU A 149 63.02 32.11 82.70
N MET A 150 63.77 32.00 83.80
CA MET A 150 64.00 30.75 84.53
C MET A 150 63.29 30.67 85.90
N SER A 151 62.37 31.60 86.17
CA SER A 151 61.68 31.65 87.46
C SER A 151 60.69 30.49 87.62
N GLY A 152 60.46 30.05 88.87
CA GLY A 152 59.42 29.07 89.17
C GLY A 152 58.02 29.53 88.73
N ALA A 153 57.78 30.83 88.63
CA ALA A 153 56.55 31.41 88.09
C ALA A 153 56.42 31.18 86.57
N THR A 154 57.50 31.35 85.81
CA THR A 154 57.53 31.07 84.36
C THR A 154 57.40 29.58 84.07
N LEU A 155 58.09 28.72 84.83
CA LEU A 155 57.95 27.26 84.72
C LEU A 155 56.52 26.80 85.03
N LYS A 156 55.91 27.36 86.09
CA LYS A 156 54.50 27.10 86.43
C LYS A 156 53.54 27.63 85.35
N ALA A 157 53.83 28.78 84.75
CA ALA A 157 53.02 29.33 83.65
C ALA A 157 53.11 28.46 82.38
N LEU A 158 54.29 27.98 82.01
CA LEU A 158 54.49 27.02 80.91
C LEU A 158 53.78 25.69 81.19
N GLN A 159 53.89 25.16 82.41
CA GLN A 159 53.25 23.91 82.81
C GLN A 159 51.72 24.02 82.82
N ASN A 160 51.17 25.13 83.32
CA ASN A 160 49.75 25.42 83.29
C ASN A 160 49.24 25.65 81.85
N ASN A 161 50.03 26.34 81.00
CA ASN A 161 49.70 26.56 79.59
C ASN A 161 49.65 25.23 78.83
N ASN A 162 50.66 24.37 78.97
CA ASN A 162 50.66 23.04 78.37
C ASN A 162 49.49 22.17 78.83
N SER A 163 49.15 22.19 80.12
CA SER A 163 48.07 21.36 80.67
C SER A 163 46.68 21.82 80.21
N ASN A 164 46.46 23.14 80.18
CA ASN A 164 45.20 23.73 79.69
C ASN A 164 45.06 23.63 78.17
N LEU A 165 46.15 23.86 77.43
CA LEU A 165 46.19 23.73 75.98
C LEU A 165 45.95 22.27 75.55
N ALA A 166 46.56 21.30 76.23
CA ALA A 166 46.36 19.89 75.92
C ALA A 166 44.89 19.46 76.08
N SER A 167 44.21 19.90 77.15
CA SER A 167 42.80 19.56 77.38
C SER A 167 41.86 20.19 76.34
N GLN A 168 42.11 21.44 75.96
CA GLN A 168 41.32 22.15 74.95
C GLN A 168 41.58 21.62 73.53
N GLU A 169 42.85 21.37 73.20
CA GLU A 169 43.23 20.86 71.89
C GLU A 169 42.84 19.40 71.69
N TYR A 170 42.78 18.58 72.75
CA TYR A 170 42.31 17.21 72.64
C TYR A 170 40.84 17.15 72.20
N GLY A 171 39.98 17.99 72.78
CA GLY A 171 38.59 18.13 72.34
C GLY A 171 38.47 18.64 70.91
N ASN A 172 39.30 19.61 70.51
CA ASN A 172 39.32 20.15 69.14
C ASN A 172 39.82 19.12 68.12
N ALA A 173 40.89 18.38 68.44
CA ALA A 173 41.45 17.33 67.62
C ALA A 173 40.48 16.15 67.45
N TYR A 174 39.79 15.76 68.54
CA TYR A 174 38.74 14.75 68.49
C TYR A 174 37.57 15.17 67.58
N ASN A 175 37.10 16.41 67.70
CA ASN A 175 36.04 16.95 66.86
C ASN A 175 36.45 17.01 65.38
N ARG A 176 37.70 17.41 65.09
CA ARG A 176 38.26 17.39 63.72
C ARG A 176 38.33 15.96 63.18
N TYR A 177 38.86 15.03 63.97
CA TYR A 177 38.99 13.63 63.62
C TYR A 177 37.63 12.98 63.32
N SER A 178 36.64 13.16 64.20
CA SER A 178 35.29 12.62 64.01
C SER A 178 34.60 13.22 62.78
N ASN A 179 34.75 14.52 62.55
CA ASN A 179 34.22 15.17 61.35
C ASN A 179 34.90 14.65 60.08
N ASP A 180 36.22 14.45 60.06
CA ASP A 180 36.92 13.91 58.89
C ASP A 180 36.48 12.48 58.58
N GLN A 181 36.38 11.63 59.61
CA GLN A 181 35.86 10.26 59.48
C GLN A 181 34.45 10.23 58.91
N GLN A 182 33.55 11.05 59.47
CA GLN A 182 32.17 11.14 59.00
C GLN A 182 32.08 11.70 57.57
N ASN A 183 32.92 12.67 57.22
CA ASN A 183 33.00 13.22 55.85
C ASN A 183 33.57 12.22 54.83
N ARG A 184 34.52 11.37 55.24
CA ARG A 184 35.06 10.29 54.39
C ARG A 184 34.00 9.21 54.16
N PHE A 185 33.33 8.78 55.22
CA PHE A 185 32.22 7.83 55.12
C PHE A 185 31.09 8.37 54.23
N ASN A 186 30.61 9.60 54.49
CA ASN A 186 29.53 10.22 53.72
C ASN A 186 29.88 10.39 52.24
N ARG A 187 31.14 10.69 51.90
CA ARG A 187 31.60 10.75 50.49
C ARG A 187 31.61 9.38 49.84
N LEU A 188 32.16 8.35 50.49
CA LEU A 188 32.17 6.99 49.95
C LEU A 188 30.76 6.44 49.77
N PHE A 189 29.90 6.64 50.78
CA PHE A 189 28.49 6.25 50.74
C PHE A 189 27.72 7.03 49.67
N GLY A 190 27.93 8.35 49.57
CA GLY A 190 27.31 9.20 48.56
C GLY A 190 27.71 8.85 47.13
N VAL A 191 28.98 8.50 46.88
CA VAL A 191 29.44 8.02 45.57
C VAL A 191 28.84 6.65 45.22
N ALA A 192 28.72 5.76 46.21
CA ALA A 192 28.06 4.47 46.01
C ALA A 192 26.56 4.61 45.65
N GLN A 193 25.89 5.67 46.14
CA GLN A 193 24.43 5.82 45.99
C GLN A 193 24.00 6.78 44.86
N SER A 194 24.72 7.88 44.64
CA SER A 194 24.27 8.99 43.76
C SER A 194 24.28 8.69 42.26
N GLY A 195 25.09 7.72 41.83
CA GLY A 195 25.22 7.37 40.41
C GLY A 195 24.08 6.53 39.84
N GLN A 196 23.48 5.69 40.69
CA GLN A 196 22.56 4.64 40.23
C GLN A 196 21.22 5.22 39.72
N GLY A 197 20.68 6.24 40.38
CA GLY A 197 19.39 6.82 40.00
C GLY A 197 19.40 7.55 38.66
N LEU A 198 20.46 8.32 38.38
CA LEU A 198 20.60 9.09 37.14
C LEU A 198 20.86 8.16 35.94
N ALA A 199 21.69 7.13 36.14
CA ALA A 199 21.95 6.08 35.16
C ALA A 199 20.70 5.25 34.83
N GLN A 200 19.91 4.89 35.85
CA GLN A 200 18.64 4.19 35.66
C GLN A 200 17.62 5.06 34.90
N ASN A 201 17.55 6.37 35.21
CA ASN A 201 16.67 7.29 34.51
C ASN A 201 17.06 7.42 33.02
N MET A 202 18.35 7.62 32.73
CA MET A 202 18.87 7.68 31.37
C MET A 202 18.70 6.36 30.62
N GLY A 203 18.94 5.22 31.27
CA GLY A 203 18.73 3.89 30.68
C GLY A 203 17.26 3.65 30.33
N ASN A 204 16.34 4.01 31.21
CA ASN A 204 14.90 3.93 30.93
C ASN A 204 14.49 4.85 29.78
N MET A 205 15.00 6.08 29.73
CA MET A 205 14.70 7.01 28.64
C MET A 205 15.26 6.53 27.29
N ALA A 206 16.48 6.01 27.27
CA ALA A 206 17.09 5.43 26.07
C ALA A 206 16.30 4.23 25.54
N TYR A 207 15.87 3.34 26.44
CA TYR A 207 15.04 2.19 26.06
C TYR A 207 13.64 2.60 25.58
N GLN A 208 12.99 3.57 26.23
CA GLN A 208 11.70 4.10 25.79
C GLN A 208 11.78 4.76 24.42
N ASN A 209 12.83 5.56 24.17
CA ASN A 209 13.05 6.18 22.87
C ASN A 209 13.30 5.12 21.79
N ALA A 210 14.14 4.11 22.06
CA ALA A 210 14.37 3.00 21.14
C ALA A 210 13.08 2.23 20.83
N SER A 211 12.23 2.00 21.83
CA SER A 211 10.91 1.37 21.64
C SER A 211 9.98 2.21 20.74
N ASN A 212 9.95 3.53 20.94
CA ASN A 212 9.17 4.43 20.07
C ASN A 212 9.67 4.42 18.62
N ILE A 213 10.98 4.44 18.42
CA ILE A 213 11.59 4.36 17.08
C ILE A 213 11.30 3.01 16.43
N ALA A 214 11.43 1.90 17.17
CA ALA A 214 11.11 0.56 16.71
C ALA A 214 9.65 0.43 16.27
N ASN A 215 8.71 0.99 17.03
CA ASN A 215 7.29 1.03 16.65
C ASN A 215 7.07 1.84 15.36
N ASN A 216 7.74 2.97 15.20
CA ASN A 216 7.68 3.76 13.96
C ASN A 216 8.25 2.99 12.76
N GLN A 217 9.35 2.24 12.94
CA GLN A 217 9.95 1.41 11.89
C GLN A 217 9.01 0.28 11.46
N ILE A 218 8.35 -0.39 12.41
CA ILE A 218 7.31 -1.39 12.11
C ILE A 218 6.14 -0.74 11.36
N GLY A 219 5.71 0.45 11.80
CA GLY A 219 4.66 1.23 11.13
C GLY A 219 5.00 1.56 9.67
N ILE A 220 6.25 1.96 9.40
CA ILE A 220 6.74 2.22 8.04
C ILE A 220 6.73 0.94 7.21
N GLY A 221 7.21 -0.19 7.75
CA GLY A 221 7.19 -1.48 7.05
C GLY A 221 5.76 -1.91 6.67
N ASN A 222 4.80 -1.73 7.58
CA ASN A 222 3.39 -1.99 7.33
C ASN A 222 2.82 -1.08 6.23
N ALA A 223 3.11 0.22 6.28
CA ALA A 223 2.64 1.19 5.29
C ALA A 223 3.22 0.91 3.89
N GLN A 224 4.51 0.55 3.81
CA GLN A 224 5.15 0.14 2.56
C GLN A 224 4.50 -1.12 1.98
N ASN A 225 4.30 -2.15 2.80
CA ASN A 225 3.63 -3.38 2.38
C ASN A 225 2.20 -3.10 1.86
N ALA A 226 1.43 -2.30 2.57
CA ALA A 226 0.09 -1.90 2.16
C ALA A 226 0.10 -1.12 0.83
N GLY A 227 1.04 -0.19 0.66
CA GLY A 227 1.22 0.58 -0.57
C GLY A 227 1.60 -0.29 -1.76
N THR A 228 2.56 -1.19 -1.59
CA THR A 228 3.00 -2.13 -2.63
C THR A 228 1.88 -3.07 -3.04
N LEU A 229 1.15 -3.65 -2.07
CA LEU A 229 0.01 -4.52 -2.36
C LEU A 229 -1.14 -3.77 -3.02
N GLY A 230 -1.44 -2.54 -2.58
CA GLY A 230 -2.47 -1.70 -3.18
C GLY A 230 -2.15 -1.34 -4.64
N ALA A 231 -0.90 -0.96 -4.92
CA ALA A 231 -0.45 -0.68 -6.28
C ALA A 231 -0.51 -1.93 -7.17
N ALA A 232 -0.12 -3.09 -6.66
CA ALA A 232 -0.20 -4.35 -7.39
C ALA A 232 -1.64 -4.78 -7.68
N GLN A 233 -2.56 -4.60 -6.72
CA GLN A 233 -3.98 -4.85 -6.93
C GLN A 233 -4.57 -3.94 -8.01
N ALA A 234 -4.22 -2.64 -7.99
CA ALA A 234 -4.63 -1.70 -9.02
C ALA A 234 -4.10 -2.10 -10.41
N ASN A 235 -2.83 -2.52 -10.49
CA ASN A 235 -2.22 -3.00 -11.73
C ASN A 235 -2.89 -4.29 -12.22
N ALA A 236 -3.08 -5.28 -11.34
CA ALA A 236 -3.75 -6.54 -11.64
C ALA A 236 -5.17 -6.33 -12.19
N ASN A 237 -5.94 -5.42 -11.57
CA ASN A 237 -7.26 -5.01 -12.03
C ASN A 237 -7.21 -4.30 -13.38
N GLY A 238 -6.19 -3.45 -13.61
CA GLY A 238 -5.96 -2.78 -14.89
C GLY A 238 -5.67 -3.75 -16.02
N ILE A 239 -4.80 -4.74 -15.77
CA ILE A 239 -4.45 -5.79 -16.74
C ILE A 239 -5.67 -6.62 -17.12
N THR A 240 -6.41 -7.14 -16.13
CA THR A 240 -7.62 -7.94 -16.41
C THR A 240 -8.72 -7.10 -17.03
N GLY A 241 -8.92 -5.86 -16.59
CA GLY A 241 -9.88 -4.93 -17.17
C GLY A 241 -9.58 -4.63 -18.64
N ALA A 242 -8.34 -4.26 -18.97
CA ALA A 242 -7.92 -3.98 -20.34
C ALA A 242 -8.08 -5.21 -21.26
N ALA A 243 -7.74 -6.40 -20.78
CA ALA A 243 -7.95 -7.63 -21.53
C ALA A 243 -9.45 -7.95 -21.72
N GLY A 244 -10.28 -7.67 -20.72
CA GLY A 244 -11.74 -7.77 -20.84
C GLY A 244 -12.31 -6.88 -21.94
N TYR A 245 -11.90 -5.60 -21.97
CA TYR A 245 -12.32 -4.68 -23.04
C TYR A 245 -11.85 -5.13 -24.44
N ASN A 246 -10.62 -5.62 -24.56
CA ASN A 246 -10.11 -6.15 -25.83
C ASN A 246 -10.88 -7.40 -26.28
N ALA A 247 -11.12 -8.34 -25.37
CA ALA A 247 -11.90 -9.54 -25.64
C ALA A 247 -13.33 -9.20 -26.07
N GLN A 248 -13.97 -8.26 -25.39
CA GLN A 248 -15.31 -7.79 -25.74
C GLN A 248 -15.34 -7.10 -27.11
N GLY A 249 -14.30 -6.33 -27.46
CA GLY A 249 -14.15 -5.74 -28.78
C GLY A 249 -14.01 -6.78 -29.90
N ILE A 250 -13.21 -7.83 -29.67
CA ILE A 250 -13.05 -8.95 -30.61
C ILE A 250 -14.40 -9.67 -30.81
N LEU A 251 -15.10 -9.99 -29.73
CA LEU A 251 -16.39 -10.67 -29.78
C LEU A 251 -17.47 -9.80 -30.43
N GLY A 252 -17.48 -8.49 -30.15
CA GLY A 252 -18.41 -7.54 -30.75
C GLY A 252 -18.19 -7.39 -32.26
N ALA A 253 -16.94 -7.26 -32.71
CA ALA A 253 -16.61 -7.20 -34.13
C ALA A 253 -16.99 -8.50 -34.86
N ALA A 254 -16.74 -9.65 -34.23
CA ALA A 254 -17.13 -10.95 -34.77
C ALA A 254 -18.66 -11.12 -34.83
N GLY A 255 -19.40 -10.63 -33.83
CA GLY A 255 -20.86 -10.59 -33.86
C GLY A 255 -21.39 -9.78 -35.04
N ALA A 256 -20.89 -8.56 -35.22
CA ALA A 256 -21.27 -7.72 -36.36
C ALA A 256 -20.92 -8.35 -37.72
N GLN A 257 -19.76 -9.01 -37.83
CA GLN A 257 -19.38 -9.74 -39.04
C GLN A 257 -20.28 -10.94 -39.30
N ALA A 258 -20.62 -11.71 -38.26
CA ALA A 258 -21.56 -12.83 -38.36
C ALA A 258 -22.94 -12.35 -38.83
N ASP A 259 -23.48 -11.27 -38.26
CA ASP A 259 -24.76 -10.68 -38.67
C ASP A 259 -24.72 -10.23 -40.14
N GLY A 260 -23.60 -9.66 -40.60
CA GLY A 260 -23.40 -9.30 -42.01
C GLY A 260 -23.43 -10.51 -42.95
N ILE A 261 -22.78 -11.61 -42.56
CA ILE A 261 -22.78 -12.87 -43.32
C ILE A 261 -24.20 -13.45 -43.41
N LEU A 262 -24.91 -13.48 -42.29
CA LEU A 262 -26.29 -13.94 -42.23
C LEU A 262 -27.23 -13.07 -43.08
N GLY A 263 -27.06 -11.74 -43.02
CA GLY A 263 -27.79 -10.79 -43.85
C GLY A 263 -27.55 -11.01 -45.35
N ALA A 264 -26.30 -11.23 -45.76
CA ALA A 264 -25.96 -11.55 -47.13
C ALA A 264 -26.58 -12.88 -47.59
N GLY A 265 -26.51 -13.92 -46.76
CA GLY A 265 -27.14 -15.22 -47.03
C GLY A 265 -28.65 -15.12 -47.23
N ASN A 266 -29.32 -14.32 -46.40
CA ASN A 266 -30.76 -14.05 -46.53
C ASN A 266 -31.09 -13.25 -47.79
N ALA A 267 -30.28 -12.26 -48.16
CA ALA A 267 -30.47 -11.48 -49.39
C ALA A 267 -30.30 -12.35 -50.65
N ILE A 268 -29.27 -13.20 -50.69
CA ILE A 268 -29.05 -14.16 -51.78
C ILE A 268 -30.24 -15.11 -51.90
N SER A 269 -30.74 -15.61 -50.76
CA SER A 269 -31.89 -16.50 -50.70
C SER A 269 -33.15 -15.84 -51.22
N ALA A 270 -33.46 -14.63 -50.74
CA ALA A 270 -34.61 -13.85 -51.20
C ALA A 270 -34.54 -13.54 -52.70
N GLY A 271 -33.37 -13.14 -53.22
CA GLY A 271 -33.16 -12.88 -54.64
C GLY A 271 -33.33 -14.12 -55.51
N THR A 272 -32.87 -15.29 -55.03
CA THR A 272 -33.01 -16.57 -55.73
C THR A 272 -34.48 -16.98 -55.86
N ILE A 273 -35.24 -16.85 -54.76
CA ILE A 273 -36.68 -17.12 -54.73
C ILE A 273 -37.45 -16.13 -55.61
N ALA A 274 -37.18 -14.83 -55.47
CA ALA A 274 -37.83 -13.79 -56.26
C ALA A 274 -37.58 -13.97 -57.77
N GLY A 275 -36.34 -14.28 -58.16
CA GLY A 275 -36.01 -14.57 -59.55
C GLY A 275 -36.74 -15.80 -60.10
N ALA A 276 -36.92 -16.85 -59.30
CA ALA A 276 -37.68 -18.02 -59.69
C ALA A 276 -39.18 -17.73 -59.83
N ASN A 277 -39.75 -16.95 -58.90
CA ASN A 277 -41.15 -16.49 -58.98
C ASN A 277 -41.39 -15.64 -60.22
N ASN A 278 -40.49 -14.69 -60.53
CA ASN A 278 -40.58 -13.84 -61.71
C ASN A 278 -40.51 -14.66 -63.01
N ARG A 279 -39.61 -15.66 -63.09
CA ARG A 279 -39.53 -16.58 -64.23
C ARG A 279 -40.80 -17.42 -64.38
N SER A 280 -41.34 -17.92 -63.27
CA SER A 280 -42.60 -18.69 -63.25
C SER A 280 -43.78 -17.84 -63.75
N GLN A 281 -43.89 -16.59 -63.29
CA GLN A 281 -44.92 -15.64 -63.73
C GLN A 281 -44.75 -15.28 -65.21
N ALA A 282 -43.53 -15.00 -65.67
CA ALA A 282 -43.26 -14.72 -67.08
C ALA A 282 -43.65 -15.89 -67.98
N PHE A 283 -43.35 -17.12 -67.56
CA PHE A 283 -43.75 -18.33 -68.28
C PHE A 283 -45.28 -18.51 -68.26
N ALA A 284 -45.95 -18.27 -67.14
CA ALA A 284 -47.41 -18.32 -67.03
C ALA A 284 -48.07 -17.28 -67.95
N ASN A 285 -47.53 -16.07 -68.04
CA ASN A 285 -48.01 -15.03 -68.95
C ASN A 285 -47.84 -15.43 -70.42
N LEU A 286 -46.67 -15.99 -70.77
CA LEU A 286 -46.40 -16.48 -72.11
C LEU A 286 -47.32 -17.67 -72.48
N ALA A 287 -47.55 -18.60 -71.56
CA ALA A 287 -48.44 -19.72 -71.76
C ALA A 287 -49.90 -19.28 -71.93
N ASN A 288 -50.35 -18.30 -71.16
CA ASN A 288 -51.68 -17.69 -71.35
C ASN A 288 -51.82 -17.03 -72.72
N LEU A 289 -50.80 -16.27 -73.16
CA LEU A 289 -50.77 -15.65 -74.48
C LEU A 289 -50.81 -16.71 -75.61
N ALA A 290 -50.02 -17.77 -75.49
CA ALA A 290 -50.03 -18.89 -76.42
C ALA A 290 -51.38 -19.63 -76.44
N GLY A 291 -52.03 -19.78 -75.29
CA GLY A 291 -53.37 -20.35 -75.18
C GLY A 291 -54.46 -19.49 -75.84
N GLN A 292 -54.39 -18.17 -75.68
CA GLN A 292 -55.30 -17.23 -76.37
C GLN A 292 -55.09 -17.25 -77.89
N ALA A 293 -53.83 -17.28 -78.34
CA ALA A 293 -53.51 -17.39 -79.76
C ALA A 293 -54.01 -18.72 -80.35
N ALA A 294 -53.74 -19.86 -79.69
CA ALA A 294 -54.23 -21.17 -80.13
C ALA A 294 -55.77 -21.27 -80.10
N GLY A 295 -56.43 -20.63 -79.13
CA GLY A 295 -57.89 -20.50 -79.09
C GLY A 295 -58.45 -19.74 -80.28
N ALA A 296 -57.80 -18.63 -80.67
CA ALA A 296 -58.16 -17.86 -81.86
C ALA A 296 -57.95 -18.63 -83.18
N TYR A 297 -56.98 -19.55 -83.24
CA TYR A 297 -56.79 -20.44 -84.39
C TYR A 297 -57.76 -21.63 -84.41
N ALA A 298 -58.23 -22.10 -83.26
CA ALA A 298 -59.18 -23.21 -83.15
C ALA A 298 -60.64 -22.78 -83.34
N SER A 299 -61.00 -21.55 -82.95
CA SER A 299 -62.27 -20.93 -83.31
C SER A 299 -62.16 -20.35 -84.72
N GLY A 300 -62.41 -21.15 -85.75
CA GLY A 300 -62.47 -20.67 -87.13
C GLY A 300 -63.39 -19.45 -87.23
N GLY A 301 -62.81 -18.27 -87.44
CA GLY A 301 -63.54 -17.00 -87.38
C GLY A 301 -62.68 -15.84 -87.82
N THR A 302 -62.55 -15.66 -89.13
CA THR A 302 -62.19 -14.37 -89.71
C THR A 302 -63.25 -13.33 -89.33
N SER A 303 -62.91 -12.42 -88.42
CA SER A 303 -63.45 -11.07 -88.46
C SER A 303 -62.51 -10.10 -87.74
N LEU A 304 -61.75 -9.34 -88.54
CA LEU A 304 -61.34 -8.00 -88.15
C LEU A 304 -62.60 -7.21 -87.80
N ALA A 305 -62.77 -6.86 -86.53
CA ALA A 305 -63.76 -5.89 -86.10
C ALA A 305 -63.10 -4.89 -85.14
N MET A 306 -62.58 -3.80 -85.70
CA MET A 306 -62.67 -2.47 -85.09
C MET A 306 -64.03 -1.90 -85.52
N PRO A 307 -64.76 -1.08 -84.71
CA PRO A 307 -64.19 0.02 -83.93
C PRO A 307 -64.89 0.41 -82.60
N SER A 308 -64.24 1.38 -81.93
CA SER A 308 -64.84 2.51 -81.21
C SER A 308 -65.32 2.33 -79.76
N GLY A 309 -64.70 3.09 -78.86
CA GLY A 309 -65.13 3.28 -77.48
C GLY A 309 -63.95 3.69 -76.59
N GLY A 310 -63.61 4.98 -76.61
CA GLY A 310 -62.44 5.51 -75.91
C GLY A 310 -62.46 5.28 -74.41
N ASN A 311 -61.34 4.78 -73.88
CA ASN A 311 -60.91 5.07 -72.52
C ASN A 311 -59.39 5.21 -72.51
N LYS A 312 -58.90 6.38 -72.94
CA LYS A 312 -57.53 6.82 -72.69
C LYS A 312 -57.43 7.17 -71.20
N SER A 313 -56.84 6.30 -70.38
CA SER A 313 -56.06 6.66 -69.18
C SER A 313 -55.77 5.42 -68.30
N SER A 314 -54.88 4.54 -68.75
CA SER A 314 -54.31 3.46 -67.92
C SER A 314 -52.79 3.40 -68.03
N LEU A 315 -52.13 4.56 -68.10
CA LEU A 315 -50.67 4.68 -68.18
C LEU A 315 -50.06 5.67 -67.17
N SER A 316 -50.87 6.29 -66.30
CA SER A 316 -50.38 7.24 -65.27
C SER A 316 -50.19 6.61 -63.87
N SER A 317 -50.85 5.49 -63.58
CA SER A 317 -50.84 4.87 -62.24
C SER A 317 -49.71 3.86 -61.97
N TYR A 318 -48.85 3.58 -62.97
CA TYR A 318 -47.70 2.67 -62.81
C TYR A 318 -46.36 3.39 -62.57
N PHE A 319 -46.29 4.72 -62.74
CA PHE A 319 -45.03 5.48 -62.57
C PHE A 319 -44.95 6.33 -61.29
N SER A 320 -46.03 6.48 -60.51
CA SER A 320 -45.99 7.31 -59.28
C SER A 320 -45.48 6.61 -58.02
N ASN A 321 -45.22 5.29 -58.05
CA ASN A 321 -44.71 4.54 -56.89
C ASN A 321 -43.20 4.27 -56.94
N LEU A 322 -42.47 4.87 -57.87
CA LEU A 322 -41.01 4.72 -57.98
C LEU A 322 -40.21 5.98 -57.63
N TRP A 323 -40.86 7.12 -57.39
CA TRP A 323 -40.23 8.34 -56.89
C TRP A 323 -41.23 9.19 -56.10
N GLY A 324 -41.40 8.89 -54.82
CA GLY A 324 -42.23 9.64 -53.89
C GLY A 324 -41.86 9.29 -52.45
N GLY A 325 -41.11 10.18 -51.79
CA GLY A 325 -40.55 9.97 -50.47
C GLY A 325 -41.61 9.67 -49.42
N ASN A 326 -41.38 8.61 -48.65
CA ASN A 326 -42.14 8.32 -47.44
C ASN A 326 -41.64 9.25 -46.32
N ASN A 327 -42.27 10.41 -46.23
CA ASN A 327 -42.08 11.37 -45.15
C ASN A 327 -43.30 11.26 -44.22
N GLY A 328 -43.07 10.88 -42.96
CA GLY A 328 -44.00 11.12 -41.86
C GLY A 328 -44.87 9.93 -41.44
N GLN A 329 -44.42 9.19 -40.41
CA GLN A 329 -45.04 9.19 -39.08
C GLN A 329 -44.49 8.02 -38.25
N ASN A 330 -43.40 8.28 -37.51
CA ASN A 330 -43.21 7.62 -36.23
C ASN A 330 -42.76 8.71 -35.25
N ALA A 331 -43.74 9.21 -34.50
CA ALA A 331 -43.54 10.23 -33.48
C ALA A 331 -42.79 9.59 -32.30
N VAL A 332 -41.51 9.94 -32.15
CA VAL A 332 -40.77 9.73 -30.90
C VAL A 332 -40.46 11.12 -30.34
N THR A 333 -41.02 11.37 -29.16
CA THR A 333 -40.78 12.51 -28.28
C THR A 333 -39.28 12.81 -28.11
N PRO A 334 -38.83 14.08 -28.20
CA PRO A 334 -37.46 14.44 -27.86
C PRO A 334 -37.30 14.43 -26.33
N GLY A 335 -36.70 13.36 -25.81
CA GLY A 335 -36.09 13.37 -24.48
C GLY A 335 -34.86 14.27 -24.52
N SER A 336 -34.89 15.34 -23.72
CA SER A 336 -33.83 16.31 -23.55
C SER A 336 -32.50 15.65 -23.16
N LEU A 337 -31.46 16.01 -23.91
CA LEU A 337 -30.07 15.93 -23.49
C LEU A 337 -29.91 16.69 -22.17
N ASN A 338 -29.76 15.96 -21.07
CA ASN A 338 -29.37 16.55 -19.80
C ASN A 338 -27.84 16.66 -19.77
N ILE A 339 -27.33 17.83 -20.14
CA ILE A 339 -25.94 18.23 -19.93
C ILE A 339 -25.82 18.54 -18.43
N ALA A 340 -25.32 17.58 -17.66
CA ALA A 340 -24.92 17.84 -16.28
C ALA A 340 -23.56 18.53 -16.27
N THR A 341 -23.56 19.85 -16.06
CA THR A 341 -22.40 20.57 -15.52
C THR A 341 -22.32 20.28 -14.02
N PRO A 342 -21.15 19.90 -13.47
CA PRO A 342 -20.97 19.78 -12.03
C PRO A 342 -20.83 21.17 -11.41
N ASN A 343 -21.76 21.53 -10.52
CA ASN A 343 -21.60 22.69 -9.65
C ASN A 343 -20.82 22.27 -8.41
N LEU A 344 -19.65 22.88 -8.24
CA LEU A 344 -18.75 22.72 -7.10
C LEU A 344 -19.37 23.35 -5.86
N ALA A 345 -19.52 22.55 -4.80
CA ALA A 345 -19.69 23.03 -3.45
C ALA A 345 -18.63 22.37 -2.57
N THR A 346 -17.56 23.12 -2.29
CA THR A 346 -16.75 23.25 -1.06
C THR A 346 -15.56 24.15 -1.37
#